data_AF-A0A5J4PLV2-F1
#
_entry.id   AF-A0A5J4PLV2-F1
#
_cell.length_a   1.000
_cell.length_b   1.000
_cell.length_c   1.000
_cell.angle_alpha   90.00
_cell.angle_beta   90.00
_cell.angle_gamma   90.00
#
_symmetry.space_group_name_H-M   'P 1'
#
loop_
_entity.id
_entity.type
_entity.pdbx_description
1 polymer ?
#
loop_
_entity_poly.entity_id
_entity_poly.type
_entity_poly.pdbx_seq_one_letter_code
_entity_poly.pdbx_strand_id
1 'polypeptide(L)'
;FENITIEGEGGNAIRFDNNINSTITASISNCSFKNINAKADSNGRGGSAIFAQQRYYSQLIIDNNCQFIQCINNKGNGGAIYIDIDFNSLFQFKINDALIKDCQATADTTLDYPTGYGGGIFLTGSGDYDVSSPKFDLSGMKILGNTADKGGQSIYIIMSELQELCRIGTAGE
;
A
#
# COMPACT_ATOMS: atom_id res chain seq x y z
N PHE A 1 -4.51 -15.36 6.66
CA PHE A 1 -5.58 -14.52 7.20
C PHE A 1 -6.76 -14.59 6.24
N GLU A 2 -7.91 -15.10 6.66
CA GLU A 2 -9.05 -15.30 5.76
C GLU A 2 -10.37 -14.94 6.44
N ASN A 3 -11.30 -14.33 5.69
CA ASN A 3 -12.66 -13.98 6.12
C ASN A 3 -12.71 -13.11 7.37
N ILE A 4 -11.96 -12.00 7.36
CA ILE A 4 -11.87 -11.07 8.49
C ILE A 4 -12.66 -9.81 8.15
N THR A 5 -13.54 -9.40 9.06
CA THR A 5 -14.21 -8.09 9.02
C THR A 5 -13.79 -7.30 10.25
N ILE A 6 -13.18 -6.14 10.04
CA ILE A 6 -12.79 -5.21 11.10
C ILE A 6 -13.89 -4.15 11.22
N GLU A 7 -14.60 -4.15 12.36
CA GLU A 7 -15.83 -3.35 12.51
C GLU A 7 -15.58 -1.85 12.73
N GLY A 8 -14.44 -1.50 13.33
CA GLY A 8 -14.01 -0.12 13.61
C GLY A 8 -13.25 0.56 12.46
N GLU A 9 -12.90 1.83 12.67
CA GLU A 9 -12.08 2.63 11.75
C GLU A 9 -10.58 2.46 12.03
N GLY A 10 -9.77 2.56 10.97
CA GLY A 10 -8.30 2.52 11.05
C GLY A 10 -7.70 1.14 11.32
N GLY A 11 -8.51 0.08 11.26
CA GLY A 11 -8.05 -1.28 11.46
C GLY A 11 -7.46 -1.91 10.20
N ASN A 12 -6.48 -2.79 10.38
CA ASN A 12 -5.79 -3.53 9.32
C ASN A 12 -5.52 -4.95 9.83
N ALA A 13 -5.35 -5.95 8.95
CA ALA A 13 -4.89 -7.26 9.41
C ALA A 13 -3.47 -7.19 10.02
N ILE A 14 -2.60 -6.34 9.45
CA ILE A 14 -1.28 -6.00 9.98
C ILE A 14 -1.06 -4.49 9.85
N ARG A 15 -0.65 -3.84 10.96
CA ARG A 15 -0.37 -2.40 11.00
C ARG A 15 1.06 -2.16 11.48
N PHE A 16 1.90 -1.59 10.62
CA PHE A 16 3.22 -1.07 10.96
C PHE A 16 3.13 0.44 11.19
N ASP A 17 2.70 0.81 12.39
CA ASP A 17 2.57 2.21 12.82
C ASP A 17 3.93 2.75 13.31
N ASN A 18 4.38 3.86 12.72
CA ASN A 18 5.71 4.42 12.94
C ASN A 18 5.68 5.94 13.21
N ASN A 19 4.78 6.38 14.09
CA ASN A 19 4.66 7.79 14.45
C ASN A 19 5.87 8.35 15.23
N ILE A 20 6.73 7.50 15.80
CA ILE A 20 7.92 7.92 16.56
C ILE A 20 9.20 7.92 15.73
N ASN A 21 9.10 7.74 14.41
CA ASN A 21 10.24 7.87 13.51
C ASN A 21 11.39 6.90 13.83
N SER A 22 11.05 5.63 14.10
CA SER A 22 12.02 4.57 14.40
C SER A 22 12.22 3.63 13.21
N THR A 23 13.16 2.69 13.33
CA THR A 23 13.35 1.63 12.34
C THR A 23 12.36 0.51 12.59
N ILE A 24 11.53 0.20 11.59
CA ILE A 24 10.66 -0.98 11.56
C ILE A 24 11.04 -1.82 10.34
N THR A 25 11.48 -3.05 10.58
CA THR A 25 11.78 -4.00 9.50
C THR A 25 10.82 -5.17 9.55
N ALA A 26 10.28 -5.54 8.40
CA ALA A 26 9.37 -6.67 8.25
C ALA A 26 9.58 -7.39 6.91
N SER A 27 9.46 -8.72 6.96
CA SER A 27 9.35 -9.56 5.76
C SER A 27 8.10 -10.41 5.88
N ILE A 28 7.26 -10.37 4.85
CA ILE A 28 6.03 -11.15 4.73
C ILE A 28 6.26 -12.14 3.60
N SER A 29 6.19 -13.43 3.92
CA SER A 29 6.59 -14.51 3.03
C SER A 29 5.58 -15.64 3.07
N ASN A 30 5.19 -16.19 1.92
CA ASN A 30 4.26 -17.32 1.81
C ASN A 30 2.94 -17.12 2.60
N CYS A 31 2.43 -15.89 2.58
CA CYS A 31 1.23 -15.50 3.33
C CYS A 31 0.05 -15.28 2.38
N SER A 32 -1.16 -15.65 2.82
CA SER A 32 -2.41 -15.39 2.09
C SER A 32 -3.35 -14.54 2.94
N PHE A 33 -3.80 -13.43 2.38
CA PHE A 33 -4.81 -12.51 2.90
C PHE A 33 -6.01 -12.60 1.97
N LYS A 34 -7.09 -13.24 2.41
CA LYS A 34 -8.30 -13.42 1.59
C LYS A 34 -9.54 -12.86 2.29
N ASN A 35 -10.40 -12.16 1.56
CA ASN A 35 -11.67 -11.64 2.09
C ASN A 35 -11.47 -10.81 3.37
N ILE A 36 -10.57 -9.83 3.30
CA ILE A 36 -10.28 -8.93 4.42
C ILE A 36 -11.02 -7.61 4.20
N ASN A 37 -11.96 -7.29 5.08
CA ASN A 37 -12.77 -6.08 5.02
C ASN A 37 -12.42 -5.15 6.18
N ALA A 38 -12.09 -3.90 5.88
CA ALA A 38 -11.80 -2.88 6.89
C ALA A 38 -12.39 -1.52 6.49
N LYS A 39 -12.35 -0.57 7.41
CA LYS A 39 -12.57 0.85 7.15
C LYS A 39 -11.29 1.61 7.43
N ALA A 40 -10.97 2.59 6.59
CA ALA A 40 -9.83 3.47 6.84
C ALA A 40 -10.00 4.29 8.11
N ASP A 41 -8.90 4.92 8.55
CA ASP A 41 -8.97 5.90 9.63
C ASP A 41 -9.52 7.27 9.18
N SER A 42 -9.66 8.20 10.11
CA SER A 42 -10.15 9.56 9.86
C SER A 42 -9.28 10.41 8.94
N ASN A 43 -8.09 9.93 8.55
CA ASN A 43 -7.20 10.53 7.57
C ASN A 43 -7.30 9.83 6.19
N GLY A 44 -8.26 8.91 6.01
CA GLY A 44 -8.42 8.13 4.79
C GLY A 44 -7.33 7.07 4.57
N ARG A 45 -6.52 6.77 5.60
CA ARG A 45 -5.44 5.78 5.53
C ARG A 45 -6.01 4.38 5.71
N GLY A 46 -6.07 3.62 4.62
CA GLY A 46 -6.69 2.30 4.55
C GLY A 46 -5.68 1.16 4.54
N GLY A 47 -5.81 0.28 3.54
CA GLY A 47 -5.07 -0.98 3.42
C GLY A 47 -5.67 -2.07 4.30
N SER A 48 -6.74 -2.74 3.87
CA SER A 48 -7.46 -3.66 4.75
C SER A 48 -6.59 -4.82 5.25
N ALA A 49 -5.63 -5.26 4.43
CA ALA A 49 -4.63 -6.23 4.84
C ALA A 49 -3.44 -5.56 5.54
N ILE A 50 -2.75 -4.63 4.88
CA ILE A 50 -1.52 -4.03 5.40
C ILE A 50 -1.59 -2.52 5.36
N PHE A 51 -1.32 -1.90 6.51
CA PHE A 51 -0.89 -0.51 6.60
C PHE A 51 0.58 -0.46 7.02
N ALA A 52 1.37 0.39 6.37
CA ALA A 52 2.76 0.60 6.77
C ALA A 52 3.23 2.05 6.66
N GLN A 53 3.93 2.53 7.69
CA GLN A 53 4.71 3.76 7.63
C GLN A 53 6.20 3.44 7.55
N GLN A 54 6.83 3.83 6.45
CA GLN A 54 8.26 3.68 6.25
C GLN A 54 8.96 4.99 6.63
N ARG A 55 9.72 4.95 7.74
CA ARG A 55 10.55 6.04 8.26
C ARG A 55 11.92 5.48 8.63
N TYR A 56 12.98 6.28 8.68
CA TYR A 56 14.29 5.94 9.29
C TYR A 56 14.74 4.46 9.17
N TYR A 57 15.36 4.10 8.04
CA TYR A 57 15.89 2.77 7.74
C TYR A 57 14.84 1.64 7.76
N SER A 58 13.54 1.97 7.77
CA SER A 58 12.49 0.95 7.76
C SER A 58 12.49 0.15 6.46
N GLN A 59 12.00 -1.09 6.57
CA GLN A 59 11.93 -2.02 5.49
C GLN A 59 10.63 -2.81 5.53
N LEU A 60 9.97 -2.96 4.39
CA LEU A 60 8.91 -3.94 4.18
C LEU A 60 9.19 -4.72 2.90
N ILE A 61 9.42 -6.02 3.03
CA ILE A 61 9.59 -6.94 1.90
C ILE A 61 8.40 -7.90 1.88
N ILE A 62 7.76 -8.05 0.72
CA ILE A 62 6.71 -9.03 0.44
C ILE A 62 7.25 -10.00 -0.61
N ASP A 63 7.28 -11.29 -0.29
CA ASP A 63 8.00 -12.29 -1.08
C ASP A 63 7.35 -13.68 -1.04
N ASN A 64 7.89 -14.62 -1.81
CA ASN A 64 7.55 -16.04 -1.83
C ASN A 64 6.03 -16.28 -1.99
N ASN A 65 5.48 -15.88 -3.14
CA ASN A 65 4.10 -16.12 -3.55
C ASN A 65 3.07 -15.66 -2.50
N CYS A 66 3.24 -14.45 -1.97
CA CYS A 66 2.21 -13.85 -1.12
C CYS A 66 0.93 -13.57 -1.92
N GLN A 67 -0.22 -13.60 -1.26
CA GLN A 67 -1.51 -13.40 -1.92
C GLN A 67 -2.37 -12.41 -1.14
N PHE A 68 -2.93 -11.43 -1.85
CA PHE A 68 -3.92 -10.49 -1.37
C PHE A 68 -5.11 -10.57 -2.31
N ILE A 69 -6.17 -11.23 -1.86
CA ILE A 69 -7.33 -11.58 -2.69
C ILE A 69 -8.59 -11.04 -2.02
N GLN A 70 -9.35 -10.21 -2.72
CA GLN A 70 -10.61 -9.65 -2.19
C GLN A 70 -10.38 -8.91 -0.86
N CYS A 71 -9.30 -8.15 -0.78
CA CYS A 71 -9.05 -7.22 0.32
C CYS A 71 -9.74 -5.90 0.01
N ILE A 72 -10.74 -5.55 0.82
CA ILE A 72 -11.62 -4.40 0.60
C ILE A 72 -11.39 -3.40 1.73
N ASN A 73 -10.96 -2.22 1.35
CA ASN A 73 -10.97 -1.07 2.23
C ASN A 73 -12.17 -0.19 1.90
N ASN A 74 -13.12 -0.16 2.82
CA ASN A 74 -14.25 0.75 2.73
C ASN A 74 -13.81 2.15 3.17
N LYS A 75 -14.30 3.18 2.47
CA LYS A 75 -14.16 4.58 2.92
C LYS A 75 -12.70 5.06 3.06
N GLY A 76 -11.82 4.70 2.12
CA GLY A 76 -10.44 5.16 2.16
C GLY A 76 -9.59 4.69 0.98
N ASN A 77 -8.28 4.89 1.12
CA ASN A 77 -7.30 4.58 0.07
C ASN A 77 -6.61 3.23 0.32
N GLY A 78 -6.24 2.53 -0.75
CA GLY A 78 -5.54 1.24 -0.66
C GLY A 78 -6.49 0.11 -0.27
N GLY A 79 -6.91 -0.73 -1.21
CA GLY A 79 -7.78 -1.86 -0.89
C GLY A 79 -7.06 -2.91 -0.06
N ALA A 80 -5.95 -3.45 -0.57
CA ALA A 80 -5.13 -4.40 0.18
C ALA A 80 -4.04 -3.72 1.00
N ILE A 81 -3.26 -2.84 0.38
CA ILE A 81 -2.05 -2.27 0.97
C ILE A 81 -2.11 -0.75 0.91
N TYR A 82 -1.86 -0.11 2.05
CA TYR A 82 -1.60 1.32 2.15
C TYR A 82 -0.18 1.51 2.68
N ILE A 83 0.65 2.27 1.98
CA ILE A 83 2.00 2.59 2.42
C ILE A 83 2.26 4.09 2.34
N ASP A 84 2.80 4.62 3.43
CA ASP A 84 3.18 6.03 3.60
C ASP A 84 4.68 6.10 3.88
N ILE A 85 5.42 6.83 3.05
CA ILE A 85 6.89 6.83 3.03
C ILE A 85 7.43 8.24 3.31
N ASP A 86 8.46 8.35 4.15
CA ASP A 86 9.30 9.54 4.18
C ASP A 86 10.45 9.36 3.18
N PHE A 87 10.33 10.00 2.03
CA PHE A 87 11.27 9.87 0.91
C PHE A 87 12.64 10.48 1.20
N ASN A 88 12.73 11.39 2.17
CA ASN A 88 14.02 11.95 2.62
C ASN A 88 14.81 10.96 3.49
N SER A 89 14.15 9.91 3.99
CA SER A 89 14.78 8.87 4.80
C SER A 89 15.33 7.73 3.95
N LEU A 90 16.24 6.95 4.54
CA LEU A 90 16.56 5.63 3.99
C LEU A 90 15.37 4.72 4.30
N PHE A 91 14.85 4.02 3.29
CA PHE A 91 13.77 3.05 3.44
C PHE A 91 13.96 1.93 2.42
N GLN A 92 13.18 0.86 2.52
CA GLN A 92 13.03 -0.11 1.45
C GLN A 92 11.62 -0.69 1.42
N PHE A 93 10.97 -0.61 0.27
CA PHE A 93 9.70 -1.29 0.05
C PHE A 93 9.78 -2.15 -1.21
N LYS A 94 9.58 -3.46 -1.07
CA LYS A 94 9.69 -4.40 -2.18
C LYS A 94 8.53 -5.40 -2.21
N ILE A 95 8.05 -5.68 -3.40
CA ILE A 95 7.17 -6.81 -3.70
C ILE A 95 7.89 -7.68 -4.74
N ASN A 96 8.56 -8.72 -4.25
CA ASN A 96 9.39 -9.63 -5.05
C ASN A 96 8.58 -10.76 -5.70
N ASP A 97 7.52 -11.23 -5.03
CA ASP A 97 6.60 -12.23 -5.55
C ASP A 97 5.27 -12.17 -4.79
N ALA A 98 4.27 -11.55 -5.39
CA ALA A 98 2.92 -11.53 -4.83
C ALA A 98 1.83 -11.43 -5.90
N LEU A 99 0.66 -11.98 -5.57
CA LEU A 99 -0.59 -11.79 -6.30
C LEU A 99 -1.47 -10.79 -5.54
N ILE A 100 -1.87 -9.70 -6.19
CA ILE A 100 -2.88 -8.75 -5.69
C ILE A 100 -4.08 -8.76 -6.63
N LYS A 101 -5.19 -9.33 -6.16
CA LYS A 101 -6.32 -9.66 -7.03
C LYS A 101 -7.67 -9.30 -6.42
N ASP A 102 -8.53 -8.70 -7.24
CA ASP A 102 -9.93 -8.39 -6.92
C ASP A 102 -10.09 -7.57 -5.61
N CYS A 103 -9.08 -6.77 -5.27
CA CYS A 103 -9.10 -5.86 -4.13
C CYS A 103 -9.81 -4.54 -4.48
N GLN A 104 -10.36 -3.86 -3.47
CA GLN A 104 -11.17 -2.67 -3.70
C GLN A 104 -10.89 -1.55 -2.69
N ALA A 105 -10.83 -0.31 -3.20
CA ALA A 105 -10.84 0.91 -2.40
C ALA A 105 -12.08 1.75 -2.72
N THR A 106 -12.96 1.98 -1.73
CA THR A 106 -14.15 2.82 -1.91
C THR A 106 -13.97 4.18 -1.25
N ALA A 107 -14.57 5.22 -1.83
CA ALA A 107 -14.47 6.58 -1.34
C ALA A 107 -15.30 6.80 -0.08
N ASP A 108 -14.77 7.54 0.89
CA ASP A 108 -15.57 8.18 1.92
C ASP A 108 -16.04 9.56 1.43
N THR A 109 -17.34 9.69 1.17
CA THR A 109 -17.95 10.95 0.73
C THR A 109 -18.19 11.94 1.88
N THR A 110 -17.85 11.57 3.12
CA THR A 110 -18.00 12.44 4.31
C THR A 110 -16.72 13.22 4.63
N LEU A 111 -15.60 12.92 3.98
CA LEU A 111 -14.33 13.63 4.16
C LEU A 111 -14.21 14.79 3.15
N ASP A 112 -13.61 15.89 3.60
CA ASP A 112 -13.38 17.09 2.77
C ASP A 112 -12.31 16.89 1.68
N TYR A 113 -11.51 15.83 1.79
CA TYR A 113 -10.47 15.45 0.83
C TYR A 113 -10.80 14.10 0.18
N PRO A 114 -10.35 13.86 -1.07
CA PRO A 114 -10.79 12.70 -1.81
C PRO A 114 -10.11 11.41 -1.32
N THR A 115 -10.90 10.35 -1.25
CA THR A 115 -10.46 8.98 -0.97
C THR A 115 -11.03 8.02 -2.02
N GLY A 116 -10.68 6.73 -1.95
CA GLY A 116 -11.10 5.73 -2.94
C GLY A 116 -10.12 5.57 -4.10
N TYR A 117 -8.82 5.73 -3.83
CA TYR A 117 -7.75 5.48 -4.78
C TYR A 117 -7.00 4.19 -4.44
N GLY A 118 -6.40 3.53 -5.45
CA GLY A 118 -5.49 2.41 -5.24
C GLY A 118 -6.20 1.13 -4.83
N GLY A 119 -6.96 0.50 -5.73
CA GLY A 119 -7.80 -0.65 -5.39
C GLY A 119 -7.01 -1.85 -4.85
N GLY A 120 -5.80 -2.08 -5.34
CA GLY A 120 -4.83 -3.00 -4.73
C GLY A 120 -3.92 -2.29 -3.74
N ILE A 121 -3.14 -1.34 -4.24
CA ILE A 121 -2.12 -0.61 -3.49
C ILE A 121 -2.34 0.90 -3.61
N PHE A 122 -2.26 1.59 -2.47
CA PHE A 122 -2.05 3.03 -2.44
C PHE A 122 -0.70 3.34 -1.79
N LEU A 123 0.16 4.03 -2.53
CA LEU A 123 1.46 4.49 -2.06
C LEU A 123 1.51 6.01 -2.07
N THR A 124 1.90 6.59 -0.96
CA THR A 124 2.11 8.03 -0.83
C THR A 124 3.33 8.30 0.02
N GLY A 125 3.72 9.57 0.12
CA GLY A 125 4.76 9.98 1.04
C GLY A 125 4.98 11.47 1.07
N SER A 126 5.99 11.87 1.85
CA SER A 126 6.50 13.24 1.96
C SER A 126 7.98 13.29 1.60
N GLY A 127 8.48 14.48 1.24
CA GLY A 127 9.88 14.67 0.87
C GLY A 127 10.15 14.36 -0.61
N ASP A 128 11.41 14.46 -1.00
CA ASP A 128 11.84 14.34 -2.39
C ASP A 128 12.49 13.00 -2.65
N TYR A 129 11.90 12.23 -3.58
CA TYR A 129 12.40 10.90 -3.89
C TYR A 129 13.68 10.97 -4.72
N ASP A 130 14.77 10.48 -4.13
CA ASP A 130 16.04 10.33 -4.83
C ASP A 130 16.02 9.10 -5.76
N VAL A 131 15.80 9.38 -7.04
CA VAL A 131 15.76 8.38 -8.12
C VAL A 131 17.10 7.66 -8.34
N SER A 132 18.23 8.21 -7.86
CA SER A 132 19.55 7.59 -8.03
C SER A 132 19.79 6.37 -7.14
N SER A 133 18.98 6.20 -6.10
CA SER A 133 19.03 5.09 -5.16
C SER A 133 17.65 4.44 -5.05
N PRO A 134 17.24 3.61 -6.04
CA PRO A 134 15.90 3.04 -6.05
C PRO A 134 15.71 2.07 -4.88
N LYS A 135 14.88 2.50 -3.93
CA LYS A 135 14.51 1.79 -2.69
C LYS A 135 13.15 1.10 -2.80
N PHE A 136 12.58 1.16 -3.98
CA PHE A 136 11.22 0.75 -4.33
C PHE A 136 11.28 -0.22 -5.51
N ASP A 137 10.71 -1.41 -5.36
CA ASP A 137 10.66 -2.42 -6.42
C ASP A 137 9.35 -3.21 -6.33
N LEU A 138 8.48 -3.06 -7.34
CA LEU A 138 7.21 -3.79 -7.44
C LEU A 138 7.17 -4.77 -8.62
N SER A 139 8.31 -5.01 -9.28
CA SER A 139 8.38 -5.77 -10.53
C SER A 139 7.99 -7.24 -10.39
N GLY A 140 8.05 -7.77 -9.17
CA GLY A 140 7.67 -9.15 -8.85
C GLY A 140 6.17 -9.39 -8.68
N MET A 141 5.35 -8.36 -8.78
CA MET A 141 3.92 -8.44 -8.49
C MET A 141 3.09 -8.82 -9.73
N LYS A 142 2.11 -9.69 -9.53
CA LYS A 142 0.96 -9.87 -10.44
C LYS A 142 -0.24 -9.14 -9.87
N ILE A 143 -0.82 -8.23 -10.66
CA ILE A 143 -1.93 -7.38 -10.20
C ILE A 143 -3.08 -7.36 -11.21
N LEU A 144 -4.29 -7.76 -10.79
CA LEU A 144 -5.43 -7.89 -11.70
C LEU A 144 -6.79 -7.76 -11.01
N GLY A 145 -7.81 -7.30 -11.73
CA GLY A 145 -9.20 -7.28 -11.27
C GLY A 145 -9.51 -6.31 -10.12
N ASN A 146 -8.53 -5.51 -9.69
CA ASN A 146 -8.73 -4.54 -8.61
C ASN A 146 -9.54 -3.34 -9.09
N THR A 147 -10.29 -2.71 -8.17
CA THR A 147 -11.13 -1.55 -8.47
C THR A 147 -10.96 -0.44 -7.45
N ALA A 148 -11.07 0.81 -7.91
CA ALA A 148 -11.09 1.98 -7.06
C ALA A 148 -12.19 2.94 -7.53
N ASP A 149 -12.83 3.65 -6.61
CA ASP A 149 -13.91 4.59 -6.94
C ASP A 149 -13.42 5.83 -7.68
N LYS A 150 -12.17 6.27 -7.43
CA LYS A 150 -11.61 7.50 -8.00
C LYS A 150 -10.54 7.27 -9.05
N GLY A 151 -9.56 6.41 -8.78
CA GLY A 151 -8.46 6.20 -9.71
C GLY A 151 -7.38 5.27 -9.17
N GLY A 152 -6.49 4.84 -10.07
CA GLY A 152 -5.50 3.80 -9.74
C GLY A 152 -6.19 2.50 -9.38
N GLN A 153 -6.96 1.93 -10.31
CA GLN A 153 -7.77 0.73 -10.08
C GLN A 153 -6.96 -0.39 -9.42
N SER A 154 -5.70 -0.55 -9.85
CA SER A 154 -4.73 -1.46 -9.23
C SER A 154 -3.78 -0.75 -8.28
N ILE A 155 -3.04 0.25 -8.77
CA ILE A 155 -2.04 0.98 -7.98
C ILE A 155 -2.28 2.47 -8.17
N TYR A 156 -2.18 3.22 -7.08
CA TYR A 156 -2.10 4.67 -7.11
C TYR A 156 -0.86 5.12 -6.34
N ILE A 157 0.04 5.86 -6.99
CA ILE A 157 1.33 6.29 -6.44
C ILE A 157 1.37 7.83 -6.42
N ILE A 158 1.66 8.41 -5.27
CA ILE A 158 1.86 9.86 -5.09
C ILE A 158 3.27 10.09 -4.55
N MET A 159 4.13 10.71 -5.35
CA MET A 159 5.50 11.08 -4.97
C MET A 159 6.06 12.19 -5.90
N SER A 160 7.03 12.96 -5.43
CA SER A 160 7.55 14.15 -6.11
C SER A 160 8.41 13.89 -7.36
N GLU A 161 8.81 12.65 -7.65
CA GLU A 161 9.65 12.33 -8.81
C GLU A 161 9.13 11.11 -9.59
N LEU A 162 7.80 10.88 -9.56
CA LEU A 162 7.20 9.71 -10.20
C LEU A 162 7.48 9.66 -11.71
N GLN A 163 7.42 10.81 -12.39
CA GLN A 163 7.69 10.90 -13.82
C GLN A 163 9.13 10.49 -14.15
N GLU A 164 10.10 10.97 -13.38
CA GLU A 164 11.50 10.64 -13.59
C GLU A 164 11.78 9.18 -13.26
N LEU A 165 11.21 8.65 -12.17
CA LEU A 165 11.28 7.23 -11.82
C LEU A 165 10.76 6.34 -12.96
N CYS A 166 9.62 6.69 -13.58
CA CYS A 166 9.10 5.98 -14.75
C CYS A 166 9.97 6.14 -16.00
N ARG A 167 10.70 7.26 -16.14
CA ARG A 167 11.59 7.50 -17.29
C ARG A 167 12.87 6.67 -17.22
N ILE A 168 13.44 6.52 -16.02
CA ILE A 168 14.71 5.81 -15.81
C ILE A 168 14.52 4.33 -15.47
N GLY A 169 13.37 3.96 -14.91
CA GLY A 169 13.11 2.62 -14.40
C GLY A 169 12.51 1.71 -15.47
N THR A 170 13.10 0.52 -15.64
CA THR A 170 12.39 -0.65 -16.18
C THR A 170 11.51 -1.32 -15.10
N ALA A 171 11.53 -0.81 -13.86
CA ALA A 171 10.89 -1.39 -12.68
C ALA A 171 9.38 -1.09 -12.54
N GLY A 172 8.76 -0.57 -13.61
CA GLY A 172 7.34 -0.20 -13.65
C GLY A 172 6.60 -0.71 -14.89
N GLU A 173 7.16 -1.70 -15.60
CA GLU A 173 6.44 -2.46 -16.64
C GLU A 173 5.45 -3.47 -16.04
#